data_AF-A0A0A8E2D6-F1
#
_entry.id   AF-A0A0A8E2D6-F1
#
_cell.length_a   1.000
_cell.length_b   1.000
_cell.length_c   1.000
_cell.angle_alpha   90.00
_cell.angle_beta   90.00
_cell.angle_gamma   90.00
#
_symmetry.space_group_name_H-M   'P 1'
#
loop_
_entity.id
_entity.type
_entity.pdbx_description
1 polymer ?
#
loop_
_entity_poly.entity_id
_entity_poly.type
_entity_poly.pdbx_seq_one_letter_code
_entity_poly.pdbx_strand_id
1 'polypeptide(L)'
;MKAEFNPKKLISITTISVAVLFLAIYFISIVNGHNKLCNPFISGCSDITHAGFYPFESYMLKAVLIPTATLMAIIFFFIKEWLIQISDYNRAIVKQGSFMLFLAAIGCVGLIIGTSVIDGDNTPLQFHIKCVSIFFVSMTICQVWYSIIEYKYSHKVNKKPIFIRYFCLAITAITSIASIFMAPTYENQSIIEWWGVYALVLWFWTFSINKKVVST
;
A
#
# COMPACT_ATOMS: atom_id res chain seq x y z
N MET A 1 -7.85 -5.93 33.05
CA MET A 1 -7.12 -6.34 31.82
C MET A 1 -6.54 -5.10 31.16
N LYS A 2 -5.22 -4.89 31.19
CA LYS A 2 -4.56 -3.89 30.34
C LYS A 2 -4.28 -4.58 29.01
N ALA A 3 -5.04 -4.27 27.98
CA ALA A 3 -4.72 -4.71 26.63
C ALA A 3 -3.51 -3.90 26.14
N GLU A 4 -2.31 -4.48 26.20
CA GLU A 4 -1.13 -3.90 25.56
C GLU A 4 -1.30 -4.03 24.05
N PHE A 5 -1.63 -2.91 23.39
CA PHE A 5 -1.82 -2.88 21.95
C PHE A 5 -0.46 -3.07 21.25
N ASN A 6 -0.27 -4.21 20.57
CA ASN A 6 0.95 -4.49 19.81
C ASN A 6 0.76 -4.06 18.33
N PRO A 7 1.35 -2.93 17.90
CA PRO A 7 1.15 -2.42 16.54
C PRO A 7 1.68 -3.37 15.46
N LYS A 8 2.64 -4.25 15.78
CA LYS A 8 3.17 -5.23 14.82
C LYS A 8 2.14 -6.26 14.39
N LYS A 9 1.30 -6.72 15.33
CA LYS A 9 0.21 -7.66 15.03
C LYS A 9 -0.84 -7.01 14.14
N LEU A 10 -1.22 -5.76 14.44
CA LEU A 10 -2.14 -4.99 13.59
C LEU A 10 -1.59 -4.88 12.17
N ILE A 11 -0.34 -4.41 12.01
CA ILE A 11 0.30 -4.23 10.70
C ILE A 11 0.31 -5.56 9.92
N SER A 12 0.72 -6.65 10.55
CA SER A 12 0.81 -7.96 9.92
C SER A 12 -0.56 -8.46 9.47
N ILE A 13 -1.57 -8.42 10.35
CA ILE A 13 -2.92 -8.88 10.04
C ILE A 13 -3.51 -8.05 8.90
N THR A 14 -3.48 -6.72 8.99
CA THR A 14 -4.05 -5.84 7.96
C THR A 14 -3.41 -6.10 6.59
N THR A 15 -2.07 -6.14 6.51
CA THR A 15 -1.36 -6.31 5.23
C THR A 15 -1.56 -7.70 4.62
N ILE A 16 -1.51 -8.76 5.43
CA ILE A 16 -1.76 -10.12 4.95
C ILE A 16 -3.22 -10.27 4.51
N SER A 17 -4.18 -9.79 5.31
CA SER A 17 -5.60 -9.85 4.96
C SER A 17 -5.88 -9.18 3.62
N VAL A 18 -5.33 -7.99 3.38
CA VAL A 18 -5.50 -7.26 2.11
C VAL A 18 -4.91 -8.01 0.93
N ALA A 19 -3.68 -8.52 1.07
CA ALA A 19 -3.03 -9.29 0.01
C ALA A 19 -3.82 -10.56 -0.34
N VAL A 20 -4.42 -11.23 0.64
CA VAL A 20 -5.25 -12.42 0.41
C VAL A 20 -6.59 -12.03 -0.22
N LEU A 21 -7.21 -10.95 0.25
CA LEU A 21 -8.52 -10.52 -0.21
C LEU A 21 -8.50 -10.03 -1.68
N PHE A 22 -7.43 -9.39 -2.14
CA PHE A 22 -7.29 -9.06 -3.57
C PHE A 22 -7.24 -10.31 -4.46
N LEU A 23 -6.49 -11.35 -4.06
CA LEU A 23 -6.49 -12.62 -4.79
C LEU A 23 -7.87 -13.28 -4.73
N ALA A 24 -8.53 -13.24 -3.57
CA ALA A 24 -9.86 -13.82 -3.42
C ALA A 24 -10.88 -13.14 -4.35
N ILE A 25 -10.88 -11.81 -4.45
CA ILE A 25 -11.74 -11.06 -5.39
C ILE A 25 -11.43 -11.46 -6.84
N TYR A 26 -10.15 -11.57 -7.21
CA TYR A 26 -9.75 -12.03 -8.54
C TYR A 26 -10.28 -13.45 -8.85
N PHE A 27 -10.14 -14.39 -7.92
CA PHE A 27 -10.67 -15.75 -8.11
C PHE A 27 -12.19 -15.80 -8.17
N ILE A 28 -12.90 -15.00 -7.36
CA ILE A 28 -14.36 -14.89 -7.42
C ILE A 28 -14.81 -14.34 -8.77
N SER A 29 -14.12 -13.32 -9.29
CA SER A 29 -14.37 -12.77 -10.62
C SER A 29 -14.22 -13.82 -11.73
N ILE A 30 -13.24 -14.73 -11.61
CA ILE A 30 -13.11 -15.87 -12.54
C ILE A 30 -14.28 -16.85 -12.42
N VAL A 31 -14.67 -17.22 -11.20
CA VAL A 31 -15.77 -18.17 -10.95
C VAL A 31 -17.09 -17.63 -11.49
N ASN A 32 -17.31 -16.32 -11.40
CA ASN A 32 -18.48 -15.65 -11.94
C ASN A 32 -18.43 -15.44 -13.47
N GLY A 33 -17.35 -15.85 -14.15
CA GLY A 33 -17.19 -15.73 -15.60
C GLY A 33 -16.83 -14.32 -16.07
N HIS A 34 -16.51 -13.42 -15.15
CA HIS A 34 -16.16 -12.02 -15.43
C HIS A 34 -14.69 -11.86 -15.88
N ASN A 35 -13.83 -12.82 -15.54
CA ASN A 35 -12.41 -12.82 -15.89
C ASN A 35 -11.91 -14.20 -16.33
N LYS A 36 -10.83 -14.21 -17.10
CA LYS A 36 -10.14 -15.45 -17.49
C LYS A 36 -9.03 -15.79 -16.50
N LEU A 37 -8.84 -17.07 -16.25
CA LEU A 37 -7.74 -17.56 -15.41
C LEU A 37 -6.41 -17.28 -16.10
N CYS A 38 -5.59 -16.42 -15.49
CA CYS A 38 -4.20 -16.19 -15.87
C CYS A 38 -3.37 -15.82 -14.63
N ASN A 39 -2.06 -15.62 -14.81
CA ASN A 39 -1.26 -14.96 -13.79
C ASN A 39 -1.24 -13.43 -14.06
N PRO A 40 -1.93 -12.61 -13.26
CA PRO A 40 -2.04 -11.18 -13.55
C PRO A 40 -0.71 -10.42 -13.39
N PHE A 41 0.24 -10.96 -12.61
CA PHE A 41 1.56 -10.36 -12.42
C PHE A 41 2.47 -10.45 -13.65
N ILE A 42 2.12 -11.31 -14.61
CA ILE A 42 2.97 -11.60 -15.79
C ILE A 42 2.18 -11.34 -17.07
N SER A 43 0.95 -11.84 -17.15
CA SER A 43 0.14 -11.80 -18.37
C SER A 43 -0.77 -10.58 -18.45
N GLY A 44 -1.00 -9.87 -17.35
CA GLY A 44 -1.85 -8.66 -17.35
C GLY A 44 -3.31 -8.88 -17.77
N CYS A 45 -3.88 -10.08 -17.60
CA CYS A 45 -5.24 -10.35 -18.07
C CYS A 45 -6.34 -9.61 -17.30
N SER A 46 -6.06 -9.16 -16.08
CA SER A 46 -6.95 -8.34 -15.26
C SER A 46 -6.15 -7.54 -14.26
N ASP A 47 -6.56 -6.30 -14.04
CA ASP A 47 -6.11 -5.52 -12.90
C ASP A 47 -7.01 -5.74 -11.67
N ILE A 48 -6.60 -5.22 -10.50
CA ILE A 48 -7.30 -5.41 -9.23
C ILE A 48 -8.63 -4.66 -9.26
N THR A 49 -8.65 -3.47 -9.85
CA THR A 49 -9.84 -2.62 -9.97
C THR A 49 -10.91 -3.28 -10.86
N HIS A 50 -10.53 -3.86 -12.00
CA HIS A 50 -11.40 -4.57 -12.92
C HIS A 50 -11.91 -5.89 -12.39
N ALA A 51 -11.09 -6.62 -11.64
CA ALA A 51 -11.56 -7.79 -10.89
C ALA A 51 -12.69 -7.42 -9.90
N GLY A 52 -12.72 -6.18 -9.42
CA GLY A 52 -13.73 -5.63 -8.54
C GLY A 52 -14.81 -4.76 -9.20
N PHE A 53 -14.94 -4.71 -10.54
CA PHE A 53 -15.93 -3.80 -11.15
C PHE A 53 -17.37 -4.30 -11.03
N TYR A 54 -17.59 -5.60 -11.18
CA TYR A 54 -18.94 -6.18 -11.21
C TYR A 54 -19.67 -6.02 -9.87
N PRO A 55 -21.02 -6.00 -9.85
CA PRO A 55 -21.77 -5.54 -8.67
C PRO A 55 -21.37 -6.21 -7.35
N PHE A 56 -21.26 -7.54 -7.33
CA PHE A 56 -20.89 -8.28 -6.13
C PHE A 56 -19.44 -8.02 -5.72
N GLU A 57 -18.52 -8.09 -6.68
CA GLU A 57 -17.09 -7.88 -6.51
C GLU A 57 -16.75 -6.44 -6.10
N SER A 58 -17.55 -5.45 -6.56
CA SER A 58 -17.44 -4.04 -6.17
C SER A 58 -17.79 -3.83 -4.71
N TYR A 59 -18.86 -4.46 -4.21
CA TYR A 59 -19.16 -4.44 -2.78
C TYR A 59 -18.03 -5.06 -1.96
N MET A 60 -17.46 -6.19 -2.42
CA MET A 60 -16.32 -6.81 -1.76
C MET A 60 -15.09 -5.89 -1.78
N LEU A 61 -14.73 -5.34 -2.94
CA LEU A 61 -13.57 -4.46 -3.09
C LEU A 61 -13.70 -3.23 -2.18
N LYS A 62 -14.88 -2.60 -2.12
CA LYS A 62 -15.17 -1.48 -1.20
C LYS A 62 -15.04 -1.88 0.26
N ALA A 63 -15.63 -3.03 0.64
CA ALA A 63 -15.58 -3.54 2.00
C ALA A 63 -14.15 -3.88 2.46
N VAL A 64 -13.23 -4.13 1.53
CA VAL A 64 -11.81 -4.38 1.83
C VAL A 64 -11.01 -3.08 1.82
N LEU A 65 -11.05 -2.32 0.72
CA LEU A 65 -10.19 -1.16 0.49
C LEU A 65 -10.50 0.01 1.43
N ILE A 66 -11.78 0.32 1.70
CA ILE A 66 -12.14 1.48 2.54
C ILE A 66 -11.67 1.29 4.00
N PRO A 67 -11.96 0.15 4.67
CA PRO A 67 -11.43 -0.09 6.01
C PRO A 67 -9.90 -0.20 6.01
N THR A 68 -9.32 -0.80 4.98
CA THR A 68 -7.87 -0.89 4.84
C THR A 68 -7.21 0.47 4.76
N ALA A 69 -7.72 1.39 3.94
CA ALA A 69 -7.19 2.74 3.81
C ALA A 69 -7.23 3.47 5.17
N THR A 70 -8.29 3.26 5.94
CA THR A 70 -8.42 3.84 7.28
C THR A 70 -7.40 3.23 8.26
N LEU A 71 -7.26 1.90 8.25
CA LEU A 71 -6.24 1.20 9.05
C LEU A 71 -4.81 1.58 8.63
N MET A 72 -4.58 1.84 7.34
CA MET A 72 -3.28 2.29 6.83
C MET A 72 -2.89 3.65 7.41
N ALA A 73 -3.82 4.59 7.55
CA ALA A 73 -3.56 5.86 8.22
C ALA A 73 -3.11 5.66 9.68
N ILE A 74 -3.76 4.74 10.41
CA ILE A 74 -3.38 4.35 11.79
C ILE A 74 -2.02 3.65 11.80
N ILE A 75 -1.76 2.75 10.86
CA ILE A 75 -0.46 2.09 10.72
C ILE A 75 0.65 3.13 10.47
N PHE A 76 0.38 4.14 9.65
CA PHE A 76 1.33 5.18 9.35
C PHE A 76 1.68 6.04 10.59
N PHE A 77 0.73 6.20 11.51
CA PHE A 77 1.02 6.79 12.82
C PHE A 77 2.07 5.97 13.59
N PHE A 78 1.96 4.63 13.62
CA PHE A 78 2.97 3.78 14.25
C PHE A 78 4.32 3.81 13.53
N ILE A 79 4.32 3.89 12.20
CA ILE A 79 5.54 4.05 11.39
C ILE A 79 6.24 5.36 11.74
N LYS A 80 5.48 6.46 11.87
CA LYS A 80 5.99 7.76 12.33
C LYS A 80 6.60 7.66 13.73
N GLU A 81 5.90 7.07 14.69
CA GLU A 81 6.43 6.91 16.05
C GLU A 81 7.71 6.06 16.08
N TRP A 82 7.76 5.01 15.27
CA TRP A 82 8.98 4.21 15.09
C TRP A 82 10.14 5.05 14.54
N LEU A 83 9.89 5.88 13.52
CA LEU A 83 10.89 6.79 12.95
C LEU A 83 11.44 7.78 13.98
N ILE A 84 10.55 8.37 14.78
CA ILE A 84 10.92 9.30 15.87
C ILE A 84 11.79 8.58 16.90
N GLN A 85 11.42 7.35 17.29
CA GLN A 85 12.17 6.56 18.27
C GLN A 85 13.56 6.16 17.80
N ILE A 86 13.76 5.79 16.53
CA ILE A 86 15.10 5.45 16.01
C ILE A 86 15.98 6.69 15.85
N SER A 87 15.36 7.87 15.74
CA SER A 87 16.04 9.16 15.62
C SER A 87 16.40 9.83 16.95
N ASP A 88 16.20 9.14 18.09
CA ASP A 88 16.33 9.68 19.45
C ASP A 88 15.55 11.00 19.64
N TYR A 89 14.32 11.06 19.12
CA TYR A 89 13.43 12.22 19.26
C TYR A 89 14.01 13.54 18.69
N ASN A 90 14.82 13.46 17.64
CA ASN A 90 15.34 14.63 16.95
C ASN A 90 14.18 15.54 16.46
N ARG A 91 14.18 16.81 16.88
CA ARG A 91 13.10 17.79 16.58
C ARG A 91 12.82 17.95 15.08
N ALA A 92 13.84 17.88 14.23
CA ALA A 92 13.65 18.00 12.78
C ALA A 92 12.89 16.78 12.22
N ILE A 93 13.23 15.58 12.69
CA ILE A 93 12.60 14.33 12.25
C ILE A 93 11.19 14.21 12.80
N VAL A 94 10.92 14.71 14.01
CA VAL A 94 9.55 14.82 14.54
C VAL A 94 8.66 15.64 13.61
N LYS A 95 9.14 16.82 13.15
CA LYS A 95 8.39 17.67 12.20
C LYS A 95 8.19 16.97 10.85
N GLN A 96 9.24 16.36 10.31
CA GLN A 96 9.16 15.60 9.05
C GLN A 96 8.18 14.42 9.15
N GLY A 97 8.23 13.66 10.24
CA GLY A 97 7.32 12.55 10.49
C GLY A 97 5.85 12.99 10.57
N SER A 98 5.57 14.12 11.22
CA SER A 98 4.21 14.69 11.26
C SER A 98 3.73 15.11 9.87
N PHE A 99 4.61 15.68 9.04
CA PHE A 99 4.28 16.03 7.65
C PHE A 99 4.03 14.79 6.78
N MET A 100 4.85 13.74 6.94
CA MET A 100 4.64 12.46 6.26
C MET A 100 3.31 11.82 6.69
N LEU A 101 2.94 11.88 7.97
CA LEU A 101 1.64 11.39 8.43
C LEU A 101 0.48 12.16 7.80
N PHE A 102 0.59 13.47 7.69
CA PHE A 102 -0.40 14.30 7.00
C PHE A 102 -0.54 13.92 5.52
N LEU A 103 0.57 13.73 4.81
CA LEU A 103 0.57 13.32 3.41
C LEU A 103 -0.03 11.91 3.24
N ALA A 104 0.33 10.97 4.13
CA ALA A 104 -0.25 9.63 4.14
C ALA A 104 -1.77 9.67 4.40
N ALA A 105 -2.25 10.55 5.28
CA ALA A 105 -3.67 10.73 5.54
C ALA A 105 -4.41 11.27 4.30
N ILE A 106 -3.86 12.28 3.60
CA ILE A 106 -4.41 12.75 2.31
C ILE A 106 -4.48 11.60 1.31
N GLY A 107 -3.40 10.82 1.21
CA GLY A 107 -3.38 9.64 0.35
C GLY A 107 -4.50 8.66 0.69
N CYS A 108 -4.67 8.30 1.97
CA CYS A 108 -5.72 7.38 2.41
C CYS A 108 -7.13 7.92 2.12
N VAL A 109 -7.36 9.23 2.29
CA VAL A 109 -8.64 9.86 1.91
C VAL A 109 -8.86 9.77 0.39
N GLY A 110 -7.80 9.99 -0.41
CA GLY A 110 -7.84 9.78 -1.85
C GLY A 110 -8.26 8.36 -2.24
N LEU A 111 -7.70 7.34 -1.58
CA LEU A 111 -8.09 5.95 -1.80
C LEU A 111 -9.55 5.70 -1.41
N ILE A 112 -10.01 6.20 -0.26
CA ILE A 112 -11.41 6.05 0.19
C ILE A 112 -12.38 6.66 -0.83
N ILE A 113 -12.12 7.88 -1.29
CA ILE A 113 -12.96 8.57 -2.29
C ILE A 113 -12.88 7.85 -3.64
N GLY A 114 -11.70 7.44 -4.06
CA GLY A 114 -11.52 6.71 -5.32
C GLY A 114 -12.28 5.38 -5.31
N THR A 115 -12.20 4.63 -4.22
CA THR A 115 -12.91 3.36 -4.07
C THR A 115 -14.43 3.53 -3.93
N SER A 116 -14.91 4.59 -3.27
CA SER A 116 -16.34 4.76 -3.04
C SER A 116 -17.16 4.93 -4.33
N VAL A 117 -16.53 5.47 -5.38
CA VAL A 117 -17.18 5.73 -6.68
C VAL A 117 -17.18 4.53 -7.63
N ILE A 118 -16.57 3.40 -7.28
CA ILE A 118 -16.58 2.19 -8.12
C ILE A 118 -18.00 1.63 -8.20
N ASP A 119 -18.63 1.62 -9.37
CA ASP A 119 -20.02 1.17 -9.55
C ASP A 119 -20.21 0.48 -10.92
N GLY A 120 -19.40 -0.54 -11.20
CA GLY A 120 -19.42 -1.25 -12.48
C GLY A 120 -19.27 -0.31 -13.67
N ASP A 121 -20.13 -0.50 -14.67
CA ASP A 121 -20.14 0.30 -15.90
C ASP A 121 -20.46 1.79 -15.66
N ASN A 122 -21.09 2.14 -14.55
CA ASN A 122 -21.43 3.52 -14.20
C ASN A 122 -20.29 4.26 -13.49
N THR A 123 -19.15 3.60 -13.29
CA THR A 123 -18.02 4.20 -12.57
C THR A 123 -17.51 5.45 -13.30
N PRO A 124 -17.39 6.61 -12.62
CA PRO A 124 -16.68 7.75 -13.16
C PRO A 124 -15.16 7.48 -13.13
N LEU A 125 -14.68 6.66 -14.07
CA LEU A 125 -13.33 6.09 -14.10
C LEU A 125 -12.23 7.16 -14.00
N GLN A 126 -12.40 8.30 -14.66
CA GLN A 126 -11.46 9.42 -14.60
C GLN A 126 -11.36 10.03 -13.20
N PHE A 127 -12.46 10.09 -12.45
CA PHE A 127 -12.46 10.57 -11.08
C PHE A 127 -11.82 9.55 -10.14
N HIS A 128 -12.17 8.27 -10.29
CA HIS A 128 -11.54 7.16 -9.58
C HIS A 128 -10.01 7.19 -9.72
N ILE A 129 -9.50 7.21 -10.97
CA ILE A 129 -8.07 7.21 -11.26
C ILE A 129 -7.37 8.41 -10.62
N LYS A 130 -7.95 9.61 -10.68
CA LYS A 130 -7.36 10.81 -10.05
C LYS A 130 -7.24 10.66 -8.53
N CYS A 131 -8.30 10.17 -7.87
CA CYS A 131 -8.32 9.97 -6.42
C CYS A 131 -7.35 8.87 -5.97
N VAL A 132 -7.29 7.74 -6.69
CA VAL A 132 -6.34 6.66 -6.42
C VAL A 132 -4.90 7.08 -6.75
N SER A 133 -4.68 7.92 -7.76
CA SER A 133 -3.35 8.47 -8.05
C SER A 133 -2.83 9.32 -6.89
N ILE A 134 -3.69 10.12 -6.23
CA ILE A 134 -3.31 10.87 -5.02
C ILE A 134 -2.80 9.91 -3.93
N PHE A 135 -3.43 8.75 -3.76
CA PHE A 135 -2.95 7.72 -2.82
C PHE A 135 -1.56 7.21 -3.19
N PHE A 136 -1.36 6.69 -4.40
CA PHE A 136 -0.09 6.09 -4.80
C PHE A 136 1.07 7.10 -4.80
N VAL A 137 0.84 8.33 -5.28
CA VAL A 137 1.86 9.39 -5.27
C VAL A 137 2.22 9.77 -3.83
N SER A 138 1.23 10.01 -2.97
CA SER A 138 1.45 10.35 -1.56
C SER A 138 2.20 9.25 -0.82
N MET A 139 1.83 7.98 -1.06
CA MET A 139 2.50 6.82 -0.45
C MET A 139 3.93 6.67 -0.97
N THR A 140 4.18 6.85 -2.27
CA THR A 140 5.53 6.75 -2.85
C THR A 140 6.45 7.82 -2.25
N ILE A 141 5.99 9.08 -2.16
CA ILE A 141 6.74 10.16 -1.51
C ILE A 141 7.06 9.78 -0.06
N CYS A 142 6.07 9.28 0.68
CA CYS A 142 6.25 8.82 2.05
C CYS A 142 7.27 7.67 2.17
N GLN A 143 7.23 6.68 1.29
CA GLN A 143 8.17 5.56 1.29
C GLN A 143 9.60 6.02 1.02
N VAL A 144 9.81 6.88 0.01
CA VAL A 144 11.13 7.45 -0.30
C VAL A 144 11.65 8.24 0.89
N TRP A 145 10.84 9.17 1.41
CA TRP A 145 11.24 10.03 2.52
C TRP A 145 11.58 9.24 3.77
N TYR A 146 10.72 8.28 4.15
CA TYR A 146 10.96 7.37 5.27
C TYR A 146 12.30 6.64 5.10
N SER A 147 12.54 6.09 3.90
CA SER A 147 13.69 5.23 3.64
C SER A 147 15.02 5.99 3.63
N ILE A 148 15.01 7.28 3.24
CA ILE A 148 16.17 8.18 3.35
C ILE A 148 16.52 8.42 4.83
N ILE A 149 15.53 8.73 5.67
CA ILE A 149 15.77 8.95 7.09
C ILE A 149 16.23 7.65 7.76
N GLU A 150 15.56 6.53 7.47
CA GLU A 150 15.92 5.24 8.05
C GLU A 150 17.34 4.81 7.68
N TYR A 151 17.81 5.10 6.47
CA TYR A 151 19.19 4.84 6.06
C TYR A 151 20.20 5.44 7.04
N LYS A 152 19.99 6.69 7.44
CA LYS A 152 20.84 7.42 8.40
C LYS A 152 20.90 6.75 9.77
N TYR A 153 19.81 6.11 10.20
CA TYR A 153 19.69 5.44 11.50
C TYR A 153 19.76 3.91 11.39
N SER A 154 20.20 3.38 10.24
CA SER A 154 20.23 1.94 9.95
C SER A 154 21.08 1.12 10.93
N HIS A 155 22.06 1.74 11.58
CA HIS A 155 22.90 1.11 12.61
C HIS A 155 22.12 0.71 13.88
N LYS A 156 20.95 1.30 14.15
CA LYS A 156 20.14 1.04 15.36
C LYS A 156 19.07 -0.03 15.17
N VAL A 157 18.93 -0.55 13.95
CA VAL A 157 17.81 -1.41 13.56
C VAL A 157 18.29 -2.61 12.77
N ASN A 158 17.49 -3.67 12.76
CA ASN A 158 17.81 -4.86 11.97
C ASN A 158 17.86 -4.53 10.47
N LYS A 159 18.92 -4.98 9.78
CA LYS A 159 19.12 -4.73 8.33
C LYS A 159 18.19 -5.54 7.43
N LYS A 160 17.69 -6.71 7.88
CA LYS A 160 16.84 -7.57 7.04
C LYS A 160 15.54 -6.88 6.57
N PRO A 161 14.71 -6.28 7.46
CA PRO A 161 13.51 -5.55 7.03
C PRO A 161 13.81 -4.29 6.22
N ILE A 162 14.97 -3.65 6.46
CA ILE A 162 15.43 -2.51 5.64
C ILE A 162 15.65 -2.94 4.19
N PHE A 163 16.37 -4.03 3.98
CA PHE A 163 16.65 -4.52 2.63
C PHE A 163 15.36 -4.82 1.85
N ILE A 164 14.40 -5.49 2.50
CA ILE A 164 13.09 -5.78 1.91
C ILE A 164 12.35 -4.47 1.58
N ARG A 165 12.38 -3.46 2.45
CA ARG A 165 11.75 -2.16 2.16
C ARG A 165 12.37 -1.45 0.98
N TYR A 166 13.68 -1.46 0.84
CA TYR A 166 14.33 -0.88 -0.34
C TYR A 166 13.98 -1.63 -1.61
N PHE A 167 13.92 -2.96 -1.55
CA PHE A 167 13.47 -3.78 -2.68
C PHE A 167 12.02 -3.45 -3.07
N CYS A 168 11.10 -3.38 -2.11
CA CYS A 168 9.72 -2.95 -2.36
C CYS A 168 9.63 -1.53 -2.92
N LEU A 169 10.38 -0.58 -2.35
CA LEU A 169 10.43 0.80 -2.83
C LEU A 169 10.94 0.86 -4.28
N ALA A 170 11.96 0.08 -4.62
CA ALA A 170 12.47 0.00 -5.97
C ALA A 170 11.39 -0.52 -6.94
N ILE A 171 10.65 -1.57 -6.57
CA ILE A 171 9.52 -2.04 -7.38
C ILE A 171 8.45 -0.95 -7.52
N THR A 172 8.01 -0.32 -6.42
CA THR A 172 7.00 0.74 -6.49
C THR A 172 7.45 1.94 -7.35
N ALA A 173 8.73 2.31 -7.28
CA ALA A 173 9.29 3.36 -8.12
C ALA A 173 9.33 2.93 -9.59
N ILE A 174 9.78 1.70 -9.88
CA ILE A 174 9.81 1.15 -11.24
C ILE A 174 8.40 1.10 -11.82
N THR A 175 7.40 0.61 -11.08
CA THR A 175 6.01 0.54 -11.56
C THR A 175 5.41 1.94 -11.78
N SER A 176 5.74 2.89 -10.91
CA SER A 176 5.29 4.30 -11.05
C SER A 176 5.93 5.02 -12.23
N ILE A 177 7.18 4.69 -12.57
CA ILE A 177 7.88 5.20 -13.75
C ILE A 177 7.33 4.51 -15.00
N ALA A 178 7.21 3.19 -14.96
CA ALA A 178 6.69 2.37 -16.05
C ALA A 178 5.28 2.80 -16.46
N SER A 179 4.42 3.20 -15.51
CA SER A 179 3.06 3.68 -15.81
C SER A 179 3.03 4.97 -16.65
N ILE A 180 4.13 5.75 -16.66
CA ILE A 180 4.27 6.98 -17.44
C ILE A 180 4.81 6.68 -18.83
N PHE A 181 5.77 5.75 -18.95
CA PHE A 181 6.52 5.52 -20.19
C PHE A 181 6.03 4.33 -21.02
N MET A 182 5.38 3.34 -20.41
CA MET A 182 4.84 2.19 -21.14
C MET A 182 3.61 2.60 -21.94
N ALA A 183 3.42 1.94 -23.10
CA ALA A 183 2.19 2.07 -23.85
C ALA A 183 1.00 1.75 -22.90
N PRO A 184 -0.02 2.63 -22.82
CA PRO A 184 -1.13 2.50 -21.88
C PRO A 184 -2.12 1.44 -22.37
N THR A 185 -1.63 0.22 -22.60
CA THR A 185 -2.45 -0.95 -22.87
C THR A 185 -3.00 -1.47 -21.55
N TYR A 186 -4.19 -2.08 -21.61
CA TYR A 186 -4.83 -2.71 -20.47
C TYR A 186 -3.91 -3.73 -19.78
N GLU A 187 -3.20 -4.54 -20.57
CA GLU A 187 -2.28 -5.56 -20.04
C GLU A 187 -1.12 -4.95 -19.24
N ASN A 188 -0.47 -3.92 -19.79
CA ASN A 188 0.65 -3.26 -19.11
C ASN A 188 0.20 -2.58 -17.82
N GLN A 189 -0.93 -1.87 -17.86
CA GLN A 189 -1.50 -1.22 -16.69
C GLN A 189 -1.88 -2.23 -15.61
N SER A 190 -2.42 -3.38 -16.00
CA SER A 190 -2.73 -4.48 -15.09
C SER A 190 -1.51 -5.02 -14.38
N ILE A 191 -0.44 -5.35 -15.12
CA ILE A 191 0.82 -5.84 -14.53
C ILE A 191 1.37 -4.82 -13.54
N ILE A 192 1.38 -3.55 -13.93
CA ILE A 192 1.86 -2.43 -13.10
C ILE A 192 1.06 -2.31 -11.80
N GLU A 193 -0.27 -2.40 -11.85
CA GLU A 193 -1.14 -2.29 -10.68
C GLU A 193 -0.86 -3.42 -9.67
N TRP A 194 -0.79 -4.67 -10.14
CA TRP A 194 -0.50 -5.82 -9.28
C TRP A 194 0.87 -5.71 -8.61
N TRP A 195 1.93 -5.38 -9.37
CA TRP A 195 3.26 -5.21 -8.79
C TRP A 195 3.34 -4.02 -7.83
N GLY A 196 2.74 -2.88 -8.20
CA GLY A 196 2.76 -1.67 -7.38
C GLY A 196 2.03 -1.86 -6.05
N VAL A 197 0.84 -2.47 -6.08
CA VAL A 197 0.04 -2.75 -4.88
C VAL A 197 0.73 -3.75 -3.96
N TYR A 198 1.21 -4.88 -4.49
CA TYR A 198 1.86 -5.89 -3.64
C TYR A 198 3.20 -5.42 -3.08
N ALA A 199 3.96 -4.62 -3.82
CA ALA A 199 5.16 -3.98 -3.31
C ALA A 199 4.83 -3.02 -2.16
N LEU A 200 3.78 -2.22 -2.28
CA LEU A 200 3.32 -1.32 -1.23
C LEU A 200 2.86 -2.10 0.02
N VAL A 201 2.03 -3.13 -0.15
CA VAL A 201 1.55 -3.97 0.95
C VAL A 201 2.71 -4.66 1.66
N LEU A 202 3.66 -5.22 0.91
CA LEU A 202 4.85 -5.86 1.49
C LEU A 202 5.74 -4.85 2.21
N TRP A 203 5.88 -3.63 1.68
CA TRP A 203 6.60 -2.55 2.35
C TRP A 203 6.01 -2.25 3.73
N PHE A 204 4.69 -2.11 3.84
CA PHE A 204 4.01 -1.94 5.13
C PHE A 204 4.22 -3.16 6.05
N TRP A 205 4.12 -4.36 5.51
CA TRP A 205 4.28 -5.60 6.28
C TRP A 205 5.65 -5.69 6.98
N THR A 206 6.72 -5.19 6.36
CA THR A 206 8.07 -5.22 6.96
C THR A 206 8.16 -4.55 8.33
N PHE A 207 7.30 -3.58 8.63
CA PHE A 207 7.26 -2.92 9.94
C PHE A 207 6.75 -3.84 11.05
N SER A 208 6.01 -4.90 10.70
CA SER A 208 5.59 -5.92 11.67
C SER A 208 6.76 -6.78 12.19
N ILE A 209 7.86 -6.88 11.42
CA ILE A 209 9.04 -7.68 11.77
C ILE A 209 10.23 -6.82 12.24
N ASN A 210 10.06 -5.49 12.33
CA ASN A 210 11.10 -4.59 12.82
C ASN A 210 11.50 -4.87 14.26
N LYS A 211 12.81 -4.78 14.54
CA LYS A 211 13.40 -4.92 15.87
C LYS A 211 14.53 -3.89 16.03
N LYS A 212 14.60 -3.26 17.21
CA LYS A 212 15.76 -2.44 17.59
C LYS A 212 16.94 -3.38 17.84
N VAL A 213 18.14 -2.95 17.48
CA VAL A 213 19.38 -3.61 17.93
C VAL A 213 19.60 -3.09 19.35
N VAL A 214 19.50 -3.97 20.35
CA VAL A 214 19.88 -3.61 21.72
C VAL A 214 21.39 -3.36 21.68
N SER A 215 21.79 -2.10 21.77
CA SER A 215 23.18 -1.77 22.10
C SER A 215 23.36 -2.10 23.58
N THR A 216 24.05 -3.21 23.86
CA THR A 216 24.77 -3.39 25.12
C THR A 216 25.77 -2.26 25.33
#